data_AF-A0AB73H042-F1
#
_entry.id   AF-A0AB73H042-F1
#
_cell.length_a   1.000
_cell.length_b   1.000
_cell.length_c   1.000
_cell.angle_alpha   90.00
_cell.angle_beta   90.00
_cell.angle_gamma   90.00
#
_symmetry.space_group_name_H-M   'P 1'
#
loop_
_entity.id
_entity.type
_entity.pdbx_description
1 polymer ?
#
loop_
_entity_poly.entity_id
_entity_poly.type
_entity_poly.pdbx_seq_one_letter_code
_entity_poly.pdbx_strand_id
1 'polypeptide(L)' 'MPDAKLDSLAGWRVSPHFSDRERVALGWTESLTDIANSRAPDDDFALLKAHFSDAEIADLSFAIALMAAFNRLAIGMRQ' A
#
# COMPACT_ATOMS: atom_id res chain seq x y z
N MET A 1 -9.61 10.42 -10.32
CA MET A 1 -8.24 10.07 -10.76
C MET A 1 -8.26 10.06 -12.28
N PRO A 2 -7.27 10.60 -12.99
CA PRO A 2 -7.15 10.44 -14.43
C PRO A 2 -6.98 8.94 -14.78
N ASP A 3 -7.60 8.47 -15.85
CA ASP A 3 -7.55 7.05 -16.26
C ASP A 3 -6.11 6.54 -16.39
N ALA A 4 -5.22 7.36 -16.96
CA ALA A 4 -3.79 7.05 -17.11
C ALA A 4 -3.06 6.75 -15.79
N LYS A 5 -3.46 7.37 -14.67
CA LYS A 5 -2.83 7.11 -13.37
C LYS A 5 -3.25 5.73 -12.83
N LEU A 6 -4.53 5.39 -12.98
CA LEU A 6 -5.06 4.08 -12.60
C LEU A 6 -4.45 2.96 -13.45
N ASP A 7 -4.36 3.17 -14.76
CA ASP A 7 -3.74 2.20 -15.69
C ASP A 7 -2.27 1.93 -15.34
N SER A 8 -1.57 2.94 -14.83
CA SER A 8 -0.15 2.82 -14.45
C SER A 8 0.09 2.21 -13.06
N LEU A 9 -0.96 1.91 -12.27
CA LEU A 9 -0.83 1.47 -10.89
C LEU A 9 -0.09 0.14 -10.75
N ALA A 10 -0.33 -0.82 -11.65
CA ALA A 10 0.39 -2.10 -11.64
C ALA A 10 1.91 -1.93 -11.85
N GLY A 11 2.33 -0.83 -12.51
CA GLY A 11 3.72 -0.47 -12.77
C GLY A 11 4.19 0.74 -11.97
N TRP A 12 3.61 1.02 -10.81
CA TRP A 12 3.80 2.30 -10.09
C TRP A 12 5.27 2.68 -9.83
N ARG A 13 6.17 1.69 -9.64
CA ARG A 13 7.61 1.92 -9.40
C ARG A 13 8.30 2.67 -10.54
N VAL A 14 7.90 2.40 -11.78
CA VAL A 14 8.47 3.02 -12.99
C VAL A 14 7.59 4.15 -13.56
N SER A 15 6.35 4.29 -13.05
CA SER A 15 5.41 5.29 -13.52
C SER A 15 5.76 6.70 -13.02
N PRO A 16 5.79 7.73 -13.89
CA PRO A 16 6.02 9.11 -13.48
C PRO A 16 4.80 9.75 -12.78
N HIS A 17 3.67 9.05 -12.67
CA HIS A 17 2.40 9.60 -12.16
C HIS A 17 2.25 9.58 -10.63
N PHE A 18 3.21 8.98 -9.92
CA PHE A 18 3.20 8.86 -8.47
C PHE A 18 4.30 9.71 -7.84
N SER A 19 3.90 10.57 -6.91
CA SER A 19 4.80 11.32 -6.05
C SER A 19 5.57 10.40 -5.10
N ASP A 20 6.65 10.90 -4.50
CA ASP A 20 7.44 10.13 -3.53
C ASP A 20 6.59 9.65 -2.34
N ARG A 21 5.69 10.51 -1.86
CA ARG A 21 4.75 10.16 -0.78
C ARG A 21 3.83 9.00 -1.19
N GLU A 22 3.31 9.00 -2.42
CA GLU A 22 2.47 7.92 -2.93
C GLU A 22 3.27 6.63 -3.15
N ARG A 23 4.51 6.74 -3.67
CA ARG A 23 5.41 5.61 -3.86
C ARG A 23 5.71 4.90 -2.54
N VAL A 24 5.99 5.66 -1.48
CA VAL A 24 6.21 5.10 -0.14
C VAL A 24 4.94 4.41 0.39
N ALA A 25 3.76 5.01 0.20
CA ALA A 25 2.50 4.37 0.60
C ALA A 25 2.22 3.08 -0.18
N LEU A 26 2.53 3.03 -1.48
CA LEU A 26 2.37 1.83 -2.31
C LEU A 26 3.37 0.73 -1.91
N GLY A 27 4.62 1.10 -1.61
CA GLY A 27 5.61 0.18 -1.07
C GLY A 27 5.14 -0.46 0.24
N TRP A 28 4.63 0.37 1.17
CA TRP A 28 4.05 -0.13 2.42
C TRP A 28 2.83 -1.01 2.20
N THR A 29 1.97 -0.65 1.24
CA THR A 29 0.79 -1.44 0.85
C THR A 29 1.19 -2.84 0.40
N GLU A 30 2.19 -2.98 -0.47
CA GLU A 30 2.70 -4.28 -0.88
C GLU A 30 3.31 -5.07 0.29
N SER A 31 4.10 -4.40 1.13
CA SER A 31 4.73 -5.00 2.32
C SER A 31 3.69 -5.58 3.27
N LEU A 32 2.64 -4.83 3.63
CA LEU A 32 1.56 -5.34 4.49
C LEU A 32 0.64 -6.35 3.82
N THR A 33 0.43 -6.26 2.50
CA THR A 33 -0.43 -7.22 1.79
C THR A 33 0.21 -8.60 1.74
N ASP A 34 1.53 -8.67 1.55
CA ASP A 34 2.31 -9.92 1.55
C ASP A 34 3.09 -10.14 2.86
N ILE A 35 2.50 -9.76 4.00
CA ILE A 35 3.16 -9.75 5.31
C ILE A 35 3.79 -11.09 5.71
N ALA A 36 3.22 -12.21 5.24
CA ALA A 36 3.73 -13.55 5.51
C ALA A 36 5.15 -13.76 4.96
N ASN A 37 5.49 -13.10 3.84
CA ASN A 37 6.80 -13.18 3.20
C ASN A 37 7.64 -11.94 3.48
N SER A 38 7.06 -10.74 3.39
CA SER A 38 7.77 -9.46 3.53
C SER A 38 8.26 -9.21 4.97
N ARG A 39 7.49 -9.67 5.97
CA ARG A 39 7.69 -9.39 7.40
C ARG A 39 7.68 -7.90 7.78
N ALA A 40 7.24 -7.01 6.89
CA ALA A 40 7.24 -5.56 7.08
C ALA A 40 8.58 -5.03 7.64
N PRO A 41 9.62 -4.95 6.79
CA PRO A 41 10.95 -4.52 7.20
C PRO A 41 10.94 -3.11 7.84
N ASP A 42 11.81 -2.90 8.84
CA ASP A 42 11.96 -1.61 9.51
C ASP A 42 12.30 -0.48 8.54
N ASP A 43 13.04 -0.78 7.46
CA ASP A 43 13.39 0.19 6.42
C ASP A 43 12.16 0.75 5.69
N ASP A 44 11.15 -0.09 5.40
CA ASP A 44 9.90 0.35 4.77
C ASP A 44 9.12 1.28 5.70
N PHE A 45 9.12 0.96 7.01
CA PHE A 45 8.47 1.79 8.03
C PHE A 45 9.23 3.11 8.27
N ALA A 46 10.55 3.10 8.22
CA ALA A 46 11.37 4.30 8.33
C ALA A 46 11.10 5.28 7.17
N LEU A 47 10.92 4.77 5.95
CA LEU A 47 10.52 5.57 4.79
C LEU A 47 9.15 6.22 5.00
N LEU A 48 8.17 5.51 5.57
CA LEU A 48 6.87 6.11 5.91
C LEU A 48 7.01 7.30 6.85
N LYS A 49 7.82 7.17 7.89
CA LYS A 49 8.04 8.23 8.89
C LYS A 49 8.63 9.52 8.30
N ALA A 50 9.28 9.46 7.14
CA ALA A 50 9.78 10.63 6.42
C ALA A 50 8.67 11.40 5.67
N HIS A 51 7.55 10.75 5.34
CA HIS A 51 6.49 11.31 4.48
C HIS A 51 5.11 11.42 5.15
N PHE A 52 4.91 10.74 6.28
CA PHE A 52 3.62 10.62 6.97
C PHE A 52 3.81 10.81 8.49
N SER A 53 2.84 11.43 9.13
CA SER A 53 2.70 11.44 10.59
C SER A 53 2.29 10.07 11.12
N ASP A 54 2.48 9.82 12.42
CA ASP A 54 2.08 8.56 13.05
C ASP A 54 0.58 8.25 12.90
N ALA A 55 -0.26 9.28 12.95
CA ALA A 55 -1.69 9.13 12.71
C ALA A 55 -1.98 8.70 11.27
N GLU A 56 -1.35 9.34 10.28
CA GLU A 56 -1.54 8.97 8.87
C GLU A 56 -0.99 7.56 8.55
N ILE A 57 0.09 7.13 9.22
CA ILE A 57 0.63 5.77 9.09
C ILE A 57 -0.37 4.76 9.67
N ALA A 58 -0.98 5.06 10.81
CA ALA A 58 -2.02 4.22 11.41
C ALA A 58 -3.24 4.12 10.49
N ASP A 59 -3.72 5.25 9.96
CA ASP A 59 -4.85 5.31 9.03
C ASP A 59 -4.58 4.52 7.74
N LEU A 60 -3.38 4.69 7.16
CA LEU A 60 -2.94 3.96 5.97
C LEU A 60 -2.92 2.44 6.23
N SER A 61 -2.32 2.03 7.35
CA SER A 61 -2.21 0.62 7.72
C SER A 61 -3.59 0.00 7.97
N PHE A 62 -4.50 0.76 8.58
CA PHE A 62 -5.88 0.35 8.78
C PHE A 62 -6.62 0.16 7.45
N ALA A 63 -6.47 1.08 6.50
CA ALA A 63 -7.06 0.97 5.18
C ALA A 63 -6.56 -0.27 4.41
N ILE A 64 -5.26 -0.55 4.47
CA ILE A 64 -4.66 -1.74 3.85
C ILE A 64 -5.21 -3.01 4.49
N ALA A 65 -5.24 -3.08 5.82
CA ALA A 65 -5.74 -4.24 6.55
C ALA A 65 -7.23 -4.52 6.24
N LEU A 66 -8.05 -3.47 6.18
CA LEU A 66 -9.47 -3.57 5.85
C LEU A 66 -9.68 -4.11 4.43
N MET A 67 -8.95 -3.57 3.44
CA MET A 67 -9.06 -4.04 2.06
C MET A 67 -8.58 -5.49 1.92
N ALA A 68 -7.48 -5.86 2.58
CA ALA A 68 -6.99 -7.23 2.60
C ALA A 68 -7.99 -8.20 3.27
N ALA A 69 -8.72 -7.75 4.30
CA ALA A 69 -9.79 -8.54 4.91
C ALA A 69 -10.97 -8.75 3.95
N PHE A 70 -11.43 -7.70 3.26
CA PHE A 70 -12.48 -7.83 2.24
C PHE A 70 -12.09 -8.76 1.10
N ASN A 71 -10.87 -8.64 0.58
CA ASN A 71 -10.36 -9.54 -0.46
C ASN A 71 -10.37 -11.01 -0.01
N ARG A 72 -9.93 -11.29 1.23
CA ARG A 72 -9.95 -12.65 1.80
C ARG A 72 -11.37 -13.18 1.96
N LEU A 73 -12.32 -12.33 2.38
CA LEU A 73 -13.72 -12.71 2.50
C LEU A 73 -14.35 -12.99 1.14
N ALA A 74 -14.18 -12.11 0.15
CA ALA A 74 -14.71 -12.29 -1.20
C ALA A 74 -14.20 -13.60 -1.83
N ILE A 75 -12.87 -13.81 -1.81
CA ILE A 75 -12.26 -15.02 -2.36
C ILE A 75 -12.70 -16.27 -1.57
N GLY A 76 -12.65 -16.22 -0.23
CA GLY A 76 -13.00 -17.35 0.63
C GLY A 76 -14.47 -17.76 0.52
N MET A 77 -15.37 -16.79 0.32
CA MET A 77 -16.81 -17.00 0.19
C MET A 77 -17.26 -17.16 -1.27
N ARG A 78 -16.36 -17.05 -2.25
CA ARG A 78 -16.64 -17.10 -3.69
C ARG A 78 -17.69 -16.05 -4.11
N GLN A 79 -17.48 -14.81 -3.67
CA GLN A 79 -18.28 -13.63 -4.01
C GLN A 79 -17.45 -12.63 -4.83
#